data_AF-A0A957I6V0-F1
#
_entry.id   AF-A0A957I6V0-F1
#
_cell.length_a   1.000
_cell.length_b   1.000
_cell.length_c   1.000
_cell.angle_alpha   90.00
_cell.angle_beta   90.00
_cell.angle_gamma   90.00
#
_symmetry.space_group_name_H-M   'P 1'
#
loop_
_entity.id
_entity.type
_entity.pdbx_description
1 polymer ?
#
loop_
_entity_poly.entity_id
_entity_poly.type
_entity_poly.pdbx_seq_one_letter_code
_entity_poly.pdbx_strand_id
1 'polypeptide(L)'
;MNTWDLISRLDNLLGIGTFIAAIYAAYRLWQQNRKFYRQARESRPNVNLQQYIISNEGIQSEKPVAFALALTPNTPSIKPQVEWFLKMKQWEMPIEELEMAGIEDANDLQRLVDTLQEKKRLFQLKGYTELHLFLNGPVAAGVIIGALFDNWIPVKVYQKPRIDIQQIYEYWMPLIGS
;
A
#
# COMPACT_ATOMS: atom_id res chain seq x y z
N MET A 1 37.75 -56.96 8.01
CA MET A 1 37.29 -55.55 8.00
C MET A 1 35.81 -55.58 8.34
N ASN A 2 35.38 -54.97 9.46
CA ASN A 2 33.99 -55.01 9.90
C ASN A 2 33.10 -54.20 8.94
N THR A 3 32.01 -54.80 8.48
CA THR A 3 31.04 -54.18 7.55
C THR A 3 30.43 -52.90 8.14
N TRP A 4 30.26 -52.85 9.47
CA TRP A 4 29.78 -51.68 10.21
C TRP A 4 30.71 -50.46 10.12
N ASP A 5 32.02 -50.66 10.05
CA ASP A 5 33.01 -49.58 9.87
C ASP A 5 33.02 -49.01 8.45
N LEU A 6 32.57 -49.81 7.48
CA LEU A 6 32.51 -49.40 6.08
C LEU A 6 31.25 -48.55 5.82
N ILE A 7 30.14 -48.91 6.47
CA ILE A 7 28.87 -48.16 6.42
C ILE A 7 29.00 -46.80 7.14
N SER A 8 29.60 -46.76 8.33
CA SER A 8 29.78 -45.50 9.08
C SER A 8 30.70 -44.50 8.36
N ARG A 9 31.69 -44.98 7.60
CA ARG A 9 32.54 -44.14 6.75
C ARG A 9 31.81 -43.60 5.53
N LEU A 10 30.87 -44.35 4.97
CA LEU A 10 30.03 -43.91 3.85
C LEU A 10 29.05 -42.81 4.27
N ASP A 11 28.41 -42.93 5.43
CA ASP A 11 27.50 -41.90 5.96
C ASP A 11 28.22 -40.57 6.24
N ASN A 12 29.42 -40.63 6.79
CA ASN A 12 30.24 -39.42 6.99
C ASN A 12 30.64 -38.76 5.67
N LEU A 13 30.95 -39.54 4.62
CA LEU A 13 31.26 -39.00 3.29
C LEU A 13 30.04 -38.36 2.63
N LEU A 14 28.85 -38.95 2.77
CA LEU A 14 27.59 -38.38 2.30
C LEU A 14 27.24 -37.07 3.04
N GLY A 15 27.47 -37.03 4.35
CA GLY A 15 27.29 -35.82 5.16
C GLY A 15 28.19 -34.68 4.72
N ILE A 16 29.48 -34.96 4.46
CA ILE A 16 30.45 -33.98 3.95
C ILE A 16 30.04 -33.46 2.57
N GLY A 17 29.62 -34.36 1.66
CA GLY A 17 29.15 -33.96 0.33
C GLY A 17 27.94 -33.04 0.38
N THR A 18 26.96 -33.36 1.24
CA THR A 18 25.75 -32.56 1.43
C THR A 18 26.06 -31.20 2.05
N PHE A 19 26.99 -31.16 3.01
CA PHE A 19 27.45 -29.91 3.63
C PHE A 19 28.15 -28.98 2.63
N ILE A 20 29.00 -29.52 1.76
CA ILE A 20 29.67 -28.75 0.70
C ILE A 20 28.64 -28.21 -0.31
N ALA A 21 27.67 -29.03 -0.71
CA ALA A 21 26.58 -28.60 -1.59
C ALA A 21 25.72 -27.49 -0.96
N ALA A 22 25.43 -27.59 0.33
CA ALA A 22 24.69 -26.58 1.08
C ALA A 22 25.46 -25.25 1.17
N ILE A 23 26.77 -25.30 1.46
CA ILE A 23 27.63 -24.11 1.46
C ILE A 23 27.66 -23.46 0.07
N TYR A 24 27.79 -24.26 -0.98
CA TYR A 24 27.81 -23.76 -2.35
C TYR A 24 26.47 -23.09 -2.73
N ALA A 25 25.35 -23.71 -2.38
CA ALA A 25 24.02 -23.15 -2.58
C ALA A 25 23.84 -21.82 -1.82
N ALA A 26 24.23 -21.78 -0.55
CA ALA A 26 24.17 -20.58 0.28
C ALA A 26 25.04 -19.45 -0.29
N TYR A 27 26.24 -19.76 -0.75
CA TYR A 27 27.14 -18.80 -1.38
C TYR A 27 26.55 -18.23 -2.69
N ARG A 28 25.96 -19.09 -3.53
CA ARG A 28 25.30 -18.67 -4.77
C ARG A 28 24.09 -17.78 -4.50
N LEU A 29 23.28 -18.12 -3.50
CA LEU A 29 22.14 -17.33 -3.03
C LEU A 29 22.58 -15.96 -2.50
N TRP A 30 23.64 -15.91 -1.70
CA TRP A 30 24.20 -14.66 -1.20
C TRP A 30 24.67 -13.74 -2.34
N GLN A 31 25.36 -14.30 -3.34
CA GLN A 31 25.77 -13.53 -4.53
C GLN A 31 24.57 -13.02 -5.35
N GLN A 32 23.53 -13.83 -5.52
CA GLN A 32 22.31 -13.42 -6.23
C GLN A 32 21.56 -12.31 -5.48
N ASN A 33 21.33 -12.47 -4.18
CA ASN A 33 20.71 -11.44 -3.34
C ASN A 33 21.46 -10.11 -3.44
N ARG A 34 22.80 -10.14 -3.43
CA ARG A 34 23.60 -8.92 -3.57
C ARG A 34 23.40 -8.20 -4.92
N LYS A 35 23.06 -8.92 -5.99
CA LYS A 35 22.69 -8.32 -7.29
C LYS A 35 21.27 -7.74 -7.27
N PHE A 36 20.31 -8.43 -6.67
CA PHE A 36 18.94 -7.91 -6.50
C PHE A 36 18.90 -6.61 -5.69
N TYR A 37 19.67 -6.51 -4.61
CA TYR A 37 19.76 -5.25 -3.83
C TYR A 37 20.42 -4.10 -4.61
N ARG A 38 21.33 -4.40 -5.54
CA ARG A 38 21.93 -3.37 -6.41
C ARG A 38 20.95 -2.91 -7.49
N GLN A 39 20.27 -3.83 -8.15
CA GLN A 39 19.23 -3.50 -9.13
C GLN A 39 18.06 -2.76 -8.49
N ALA A 40 17.58 -3.17 -7.31
CA ALA A 40 16.53 -2.45 -6.59
C ALA A 40 16.97 -1.04 -6.12
N ARG A 41 18.28 -0.78 -6.01
CA ARG A 41 18.84 0.56 -5.72
C ARG A 41 19.04 1.38 -6.99
N GLU A 42 19.47 0.76 -8.09
CA GLU A 42 19.72 1.41 -9.38
C GLU A 42 18.42 1.67 -10.16
N SER A 43 17.39 0.83 -9.98
CA SER A 43 16.04 0.99 -10.51
C SER A 43 15.18 1.96 -9.71
N ARG A 44 15.68 2.55 -8.61
CA ARG A 44 15.10 3.77 -8.06
C ARG A 44 15.61 4.89 -8.96
N PRO A 45 14.83 5.36 -9.94
CA PRO A 45 15.32 6.46 -10.73
C PRO A 45 15.50 7.64 -9.76
N ASN A 46 16.45 8.53 -10.02
CA ASN A 46 16.47 9.85 -9.40
C ASN A 46 15.27 10.64 -9.92
N VAL A 47 14.05 10.17 -9.62
CA VAL A 47 12.81 10.81 -10.04
C VAL A 47 12.63 11.97 -9.08
N ASN A 48 12.58 13.18 -9.64
CA ASN A 48 12.03 14.30 -8.92
C ASN A 48 10.63 13.87 -8.41
N LEU A 49 10.37 13.98 -7.11
CA LEU A 49 9.10 13.56 -6.49
C LEU A 49 7.88 14.05 -7.30
N GLN A 50 7.96 15.26 -7.87
CA GLN A 50 6.91 15.83 -8.71
C GLN A 50 6.66 15.02 -9.99
N GLN A 51 7.71 14.56 -10.68
CA GLN A 51 7.58 13.71 -11.87
C GLN A 51 7.00 12.34 -11.53
N TYR A 52 7.34 11.80 -10.34
CA TYR A 52 6.77 10.56 -9.85
C TYR A 52 5.28 10.70 -9.56
N ILE A 53 4.86 11.81 -8.96
CA ILE A 53 3.45 12.13 -8.70
C ILE A 53 2.67 12.23 -10.02
N ILE A 54 3.16 13.03 -10.97
CA ILE A 54 2.48 13.26 -12.26
C ILE A 54 2.32 11.96 -13.06
N SER A 55 3.34 11.11 -13.09
CA SER A 55 3.28 9.85 -13.84
C SER A 55 2.30 8.83 -13.26
N ASN A 56 2.08 8.83 -11.94
CA ASN A 56 1.21 7.85 -11.27
C ASN A 56 -0.25 8.31 -11.11
N GLU A 57 -0.54 9.62 -11.16
CA GLU A 57 -1.90 10.14 -10.96
C GLU A 57 -2.90 9.51 -11.95
N GLY A 58 -2.53 9.42 -13.23
CA GLY A 58 -3.40 8.99 -14.32
C GLY A 58 -3.50 7.48 -14.58
N ILE A 59 -2.70 6.64 -13.91
CA ILE A 59 -2.66 5.20 -14.19
C ILE A 59 -3.74 4.48 -13.39
N GLN A 60 -4.85 4.08 -14.00
CA GLN A 60 -5.91 3.34 -13.30
C GLN A 60 -5.84 1.84 -13.57
N SER A 61 -6.10 1.04 -12.54
CA SER A 61 -6.37 -0.38 -12.67
C SER A 61 -7.74 -0.65 -13.30
N GLU A 62 -8.06 -1.93 -13.55
CA GLU A 62 -9.30 -2.34 -14.22
C GLU A 62 -10.58 -2.05 -13.42
N LYS A 63 -10.51 -2.04 -12.08
CA LYS A 63 -11.68 -1.86 -11.21
C LYS A 63 -11.39 -0.91 -10.03
N PRO A 64 -11.18 0.40 -10.29
CA PRO A 64 -10.89 1.38 -9.25
C PRO A 64 -12.15 1.73 -8.43
N VAL A 65 -11.95 2.24 -7.22
CA VAL A 65 -13.02 2.80 -6.36
C VAL A 65 -12.55 4.12 -5.75
N ALA A 66 -13.42 5.12 -5.71
CA ALA A 66 -13.20 6.36 -4.98
C ALA A 66 -13.75 6.23 -3.57
N PHE A 67 -12.93 6.49 -2.56
CA PHE A 67 -13.33 6.46 -1.16
C PHE A 67 -13.25 7.86 -0.56
N ALA A 68 -14.42 8.43 -0.31
CA ALA A 68 -14.63 9.75 0.28
C ALA A 68 -14.71 9.61 1.81
N LEU A 69 -13.70 10.13 2.51
CA LEU A 69 -13.62 10.11 3.96
C LEU A 69 -13.66 11.51 4.57
N ALA A 70 -14.73 11.81 5.30
CA ALA A 70 -14.91 13.04 6.05
C ALA A 70 -14.84 12.77 7.55
N LEU A 71 -13.88 13.39 8.24
CA LEU A 71 -13.62 13.24 9.68
C LEU A 71 -13.69 14.58 10.40
N THR A 72 -14.57 15.47 9.95
CA THR A 72 -14.74 16.81 10.50
C THR A 72 -16.17 17.01 11.00
N PRO A 73 -16.37 17.50 12.24
CA PRO A 73 -17.69 17.58 12.87
C PRO A 73 -18.70 18.47 12.12
N ASN A 74 -18.22 19.45 11.34
CA ASN A 74 -19.05 20.42 10.64
C ASN A 74 -19.06 20.24 9.11
N THR A 75 -18.54 19.13 8.59
CA THR A 75 -18.56 18.89 7.14
C THR A 75 -19.53 17.75 6.83
N PRO A 76 -20.66 18.04 6.16
CA PRO A 76 -21.72 17.05 6.00
C PRO A 76 -21.26 15.89 5.11
N SER A 77 -20.63 16.16 3.98
CA SER A 77 -20.19 15.15 3.00
C SER A 77 -19.13 15.77 2.10
N ILE A 78 -18.14 14.97 1.69
CA ILE A 78 -17.19 15.38 0.65
C ILE A 78 -17.48 14.73 -0.70
N LYS A 79 -18.46 13.83 -0.77
CA LYS A 79 -18.85 13.15 -2.00
C LYS A 79 -19.13 14.10 -3.18
N PRO A 80 -19.87 15.22 -3.04
CA PRO A 80 -20.08 16.14 -4.17
C PRO A 80 -18.77 16.71 -4.75
N GLN A 81 -17.77 16.93 -3.89
CA GLN A 81 -16.46 17.44 -4.30
C GLN A 81 -15.66 16.35 -5.04
N VAL A 82 -15.74 15.11 -4.56
CA VAL A 82 -15.14 13.94 -5.21
C VAL A 82 -15.80 13.69 -6.57
N GLU A 83 -17.13 13.73 -6.66
CA GLU A 83 -17.87 13.60 -7.92
C GLU A 83 -17.44 14.65 -8.94
N TRP A 84 -17.31 15.90 -8.51
CA TRP A 84 -16.85 16.98 -9.38
C TRP A 84 -15.40 16.76 -9.85
N PHE A 85 -14.51 16.32 -8.95
CA PHE A 85 -13.12 15.97 -9.30
C PHE A 85 -13.05 14.85 -10.35
N LEU A 86 -13.79 13.76 -10.13
CA LEU A 86 -13.84 12.62 -11.05
C LEU A 86 -14.38 13.04 -12.42
N LYS A 87 -15.42 13.88 -12.45
CA LYS A 87 -15.96 14.44 -13.72
C LYS A 87 -14.94 15.28 -14.47
N MET A 88 -14.20 16.16 -13.78
CA MET A 88 -13.15 16.96 -14.40
C MET A 88 -12.02 16.12 -14.99
N LYS A 89 -11.63 15.04 -14.29
CA LYS A 89 -10.60 14.12 -14.74
C LYS A 89 -11.12 13.09 -15.75
N GLN A 90 -12.43 13.07 -16.04
CA GLN A 90 -13.10 12.09 -16.89
C GLN A 90 -12.89 10.64 -16.41
N TRP A 91 -12.91 10.45 -15.10
CA TRP A 91 -12.71 9.14 -14.47
C TRP A 91 -14.04 8.53 -14.07
N GLU A 92 -14.26 7.28 -14.48
CA GLU A 92 -15.47 6.52 -14.15
C GLU A 92 -15.15 5.48 -13.07
N MET A 93 -15.58 5.73 -11.83
CA MET A 93 -15.45 4.79 -10.74
C MET A 93 -16.57 4.97 -9.71
N PRO A 94 -16.99 3.89 -9.02
CA PRO A 94 -17.96 3.99 -7.93
C PRO A 94 -17.38 4.80 -6.77
N ILE A 95 -18.24 5.56 -6.10
CA ILE A 95 -17.89 6.36 -4.92
C ILE A 95 -18.49 5.71 -3.68
N GLU A 96 -17.63 5.39 -2.74
CA GLU A 96 -17.97 4.90 -1.41
C GLU A 96 -17.67 6.00 -0.39
N GLU A 97 -18.58 6.23 0.54
CA GLU A 97 -18.45 7.30 1.52
C GLU A 97 -18.39 6.75 2.95
N LEU A 98 -17.64 7.46 3.78
CA LEU A 98 -17.63 7.34 5.22
C LEU A 98 -17.56 8.74 5.84
N GLU A 99 -18.55 9.05 6.67
CA GLU A 99 -18.68 10.30 7.40
C GLU A 99 -18.59 9.99 8.90
N MET A 100 -17.74 10.72 9.61
CA MET A 100 -17.67 10.69 11.07
C MET A 100 -17.52 12.10 11.62
N ALA A 101 -18.15 12.34 12.78
CA ALA A 101 -18.20 13.64 13.45
C ALA A 101 -16.87 14.00 14.17
N GLY A 102 -15.73 13.71 13.55
CA GLY A 102 -14.41 13.91 14.16
C GLY A 102 -13.92 12.73 14.99
N ILE A 103 -12.78 12.95 15.64
CA ILE A 103 -12.13 12.00 16.56
C ILE A 103 -11.83 12.80 17.83
N GLU A 104 -12.67 12.68 18.86
CA GLU A 104 -12.50 13.41 20.12
C GLU A 104 -11.88 12.54 21.21
N ASP A 105 -12.24 11.25 21.25
CA ASP A 105 -11.76 10.31 22.26
C ASP A 105 -11.20 9.00 21.65
N ALA A 106 -10.73 8.10 22.52
CA ALA A 106 -10.23 6.80 22.12
C ALA A 106 -11.32 5.86 21.57
N ASN A 107 -12.58 6.04 21.95
CA ASN A 107 -13.68 5.21 21.48
C ASN A 107 -14.02 5.56 20.02
N ASP A 108 -14.01 6.85 19.67
CA ASP A 108 -14.24 7.32 18.31
C ASP A 108 -13.11 6.90 17.38
N LEU A 109 -11.87 6.90 17.90
CA LEU A 109 -10.74 6.32 17.18
C LEU A 109 -10.93 4.82 16.93
N GLN A 110 -11.35 4.05 17.94
CA GLN A 110 -11.61 2.62 17.76
C GLN A 110 -12.74 2.37 16.75
N ARG A 111 -13.83 3.14 16.82
CA ARG A 111 -14.93 3.09 15.86
C ARG A 111 -14.46 3.38 14.43
N LEU A 112 -13.58 4.36 14.25
CA LEU A 112 -12.98 4.66 12.96
C LEU A 112 -12.21 3.46 12.43
N VAL A 113 -11.36 2.85 13.26
CA VAL A 113 -10.58 1.67 12.88
C VAL A 113 -11.48 0.51 12.49
N ASP A 114 -12.49 0.19 13.30
CA ASP A 114 -13.43 -0.91 13.04
C ASP A 114 -14.20 -0.68 11.74
N THR A 115 -14.67 0.55 11.52
CA THR A 115 -15.41 0.92 10.31
C THR A 115 -14.53 0.88 9.06
N LEU A 116 -13.27 1.32 9.16
CA LEU A 116 -12.31 1.23 8.05
C LEU A 116 -11.98 -0.23 7.71
N GLN A 117 -11.84 -1.11 8.71
CA GLN A 117 -11.64 -2.54 8.49
C GLN A 117 -12.85 -3.18 7.82
N GLU A 118 -14.06 -2.81 8.23
CA GLU A 118 -15.28 -3.28 7.58
C GLU A 118 -15.35 -2.82 6.12
N LYS A 119 -15.06 -1.54 5.84
CA LYS A 119 -14.98 -1.00 4.47
C LYS A 119 -13.92 -1.72 3.63
N LYS A 120 -12.73 -1.96 4.19
CA LYS A 120 -11.68 -2.76 3.55
C LYS A 120 -12.20 -4.14 3.15
N ARG A 121 -12.87 -4.85 4.06
CA ARG A 121 -13.47 -6.16 3.77
C ARG A 121 -14.55 -6.06 2.69
N LEU A 122 -15.41 -5.04 2.74
CA LEU A 122 -16.44 -4.81 1.71
C LEU A 122 -15.82 -4.56 0.33
N PHE A 123 -14.76 -3.79 0.26
CA PHE A 123 -14.05 -3.49 -0.98
C PHE A 123 -13.35 -4.74 -1.55
N GLN A 124 -12.80 -5.60 -0.69
CA GLN A 124 -12.28 -6.92 -1.07
C GLN A 124 -13.37 -7.80 -1.68
N LEU A 125 -14.53 -7.88 -1.03
CA LEU A 125 -15.67 -8.67 -1.52
C LEU A 125 -16.19 -8.15 -2.87
N LYS A 126 -16.17 -6.83 -3.09
CA LYS A 126 -16.51 -6.20 -4.37
C LYS A 126 -15.42 -6.38 -5.43
N GLY A 127 -14.23 -6.85 -5.05
CA GLY A 127 -13.11 -7.13 -5.94
C GLY A 127 -12.45 -5.87 -6.53
N TYR A 128 -12.45 -4.75 -5.81
CA TYR A 128 -11.77 -3.54 -6.26
C TYR A 128 -10.25 -3.74 -6.31
N THR A 129 -9.62 -3.20 -7.34
CA THR A 129 -8.19 -3.39 -7.64
C THR A 129 -7.34 -2.15 -7.34
N GLU A 130 -7.97 -1.00 -7.09
CA GLU A 130 -7.30 0.26 -6.74
C GLU A 130 -8.24 1.15 -5.93
N LEU A 131 -7.69 1.89 -4.96
CA LEU A 131 -8.42 2.80 -4.09
C LEU A 131 -7.95 4.24 -4.29
N HIS A 132 -8.87 5.14 -4.63
CA HIS A 132 -8.64 6.58 -4.66
C HIS A 132 -9.18 7.19 -3.37
N LEU A 133 -8.30 7.40 -2.40
CA LEU A 133 -8.65 7.92 -1.08
C LEU A 133 -8.68 9.45 -1.09
N PHE A 134 -9.86 10.02 -0.87
CA PHE A 134 -10.06 11.46 -0.68
C PHE A 134 -10.28 11.73 0.81
N LEU A 135 -9.34 12.42 1.43
CA LEU A 135 -9.38 12.68 2.88
C LEU A 135 -9.72 14.14 3.18
N ASN A 136 -10.72 14.34 4.03
CA ASN A 136 -10.96 15.60 4.72
C ASN A 136 -10.96 15.34 6.24
N GLY A 137 -9.82 15.60 6.88
CA GLY A 137 -9.65 15.28 8.28
C GLY A 137 -8.25 15.62 8.80
N PRO A 138 -7.99 15.37 10.10
CA PRO A 138 -6.67 15.57 10.69
C PRO A 138 -5.63 14.63 10.06
N VAL A 139 -4.38 15.09 9.96
CA VAL A 139 -3.26 14.33 9.37
C VAL A 139 -3.07 12.97 10.08
N ALA A 140 -3.31 12.91 11.39
CA ALA A 140 -3.24 11.67 12.16
C ALA A 140 -4.14 10.55 11.61
N ALA A 141 -5.34 10.90 11.12
CA ALA A 141 -6.22 9.92 10.48
C ALA A 141 -5.60 9.38 9.17
N GLY A 142 -4.93 10.23 8.39
CA GLY A 142 -4.17 9.81 7.21
C GLY A 142 -3.11 8.76 7.53
N VAL A 143 -2.43 8.87 8.67
CA VAL A 143 -1.44 7.88 9.13
C VAL A 143 -2.09 6.54 9.47
N ILE A 144 -3.22 6.56 10.18
CA ILE A 144 -3.97 5.35 10.56
C ILE A 144 -4.49 4.64 9.31
N ILE A 145 -5.05 5.38 8.35
CA ILE A 145 -5.49 4.84 7.07
C ILE A 145 -4.30 4.27 6.30
N GLY A 146 -3.17 4.98 6.28
CA GLY A 146 -1.91 4.50 5.74
C GLY A 146 -1.55 3.11 6.25
N ALA A 147 -1.56 2.94 7.57
CA ALA A 147 -1.24 1.66 8.23
C ALA A 147 -2.30 0.57 7.96
N LEU A 148 -3.59 0.90 7.94
CA LEU A 148 -4.67 -0.08 7.75
C LEU A 148 -4.76 -0.60 6.31
N PHE A 149 -4.47 0.25 5.34
CA PHE A 149 -4.55 -0.06 3.91
C PHE A 149 -3.19 -0.50 3.33
N ASP A 150 -2.17 -0.56 4.18
CA ASP A 150 -0.85 -1.03 3.80
C ASP A 150 -0.89 -2.44 3.18
N ASN A 151 -0.03 -2.66 2.19
CA ASN A 151 0.20 -3.94 1.51
C ASN A 151 -1.07 -4.66 0.98
N TRP A 152 -2.15 -3.93 0.70
CA TRP A 152 -3.42 -4.54 0.26
C TRP A 152 -3.70 -4.36 -1.24
N ILE A 153 -4.07 -3.16 -1.66
CA ILE A 153 -4.23 -2.76 -3.06
C ILE A 153 -3.58 -1.38 -3.23
N PRO A 154 -3.18 -0.98 -4.45
CA PRO A 154 -2.68 0.37 -4.69
C PRO A 154 -3.68 1.42 -4.18
N VAL A 155 -3.24 2.24 -3.22
CA VAL A 155 -4.05 3.34 -2.69
C VAL A 155 -3.44 4.65 -3.11
N LYS A 156 -4.20 5.48 -3.78
CA LYS A 156 -3.82 6.83 -4.20
C LYS A 156 -4.44 7.84 -3.25
N VAL A 157 -3.61 8.67 -2.64
CA VAL A 157 -4.08 9.66 -1.65
C VAL A 157 -4.28 11.01 -2.32
N TYR A 158 -5.44 11.58 -2.08
CA TYR A 158 -5.87 12.89 -2.54
C TYR A 158 -6.19 13.78 -1.34
N GLN A 159 -5.59 14.97 -1.30
CA GLN A 159 -5.82 15.94 -0.24
C GLN A 159 -6.27 17.27 -0.83
N LYS A 160 -7.20 17.94 -0.14
CA LYS A 160 -7.63 19.28 -0.51
C LYS A 160 -6.58 20.31 -0.03
N PRO A 161 -6.02 21.15 -0.92
CA PRO A 161 -5.10 22.21 -0.51
C PRO A 161 -5.82 23.22 0.38
N ARG A 162 -5.10 23.80 1.35
CA ARG A 162 -5.63 24.83 2.27
C ARG A 162 -5.87 26.18 1.58
N ILE A 163 -5.36 26.39 0.37
CA ILE A 163 -5.35 27.68 -0.33
C ILE A 163 -6.46 27.68 -1.39
N ASP A 164 -7.38 28.64 -1.24
CA ASP A 164 -8.73 28.69 -1.80
C ASP A 164 -8.86 28.94 -3.32
N ILE A 165 -7.75 28.94 -4.08
CA ILE A 165 -7.77 29.44 -5.47
C ILE A 165 -8.30 28.38 -6.45
N GLN A 166 -8.09 27.09 -6.15
CA GLN A 166 -8.67 25.98 -6.88
C GLN A 166 -9.00 24.88 -5.86
N GLN A 167 -10.28 24.72 -5.51
CA GLN A 167 -10.76 23.68 -4.59
C GLN A 167 -10.71 22.28 -5.22
N ILE A 168 -9.62 21.97 -5.90
CA ILE A 168 -9.37 20.73 -6.63
C ILE A 168 -8.49 19.87 -5.73
N TYR A 169 -8.84 18.59 -5.59
CA TYR A 169 -8.00 17.66 -4.86
C TYR A 169 -6.65 17.49 -5.54
N GLU A 170 -5.58 17.53 -4.76
CA GLU A 170 -4.22 17.29 -5.24
C GLU A 170 -3.82 15.84 -4.94
N TYR A 171 -3.29 15.16 -5.96
CA TYR A 171 -2.69 13.83 -5.78
C TYR A 171 -1.38 13.98 -5.02
N TRP A 172 -1.27 13.30 -3.87
CA TRP A 172 -0.09 13.37 -3.03
C TRP A 172 0.93 12.28 -3.38
N MET A 173 0.51 11.01 -3.35
CA MET A 173 1.35 9.86 -3.67
C MET A 173 0.53 8.56 -3.60
N PRO A 174 1.02 7.46 -4.18
CA PRO A 174 0.52 6.15 -3.82
C PRO A 174 1.02 5.78 -2.42
N LEU A 175 0.20 5.13 -1.60
CA LEU A 175 0.67 4.44 -0.40
C LEU A 175 1.50 3.24 -0.85
N ILE A 176 2.81 3.36 -0.73
CA ILE A 176 3.76 2.28 -0.98
C ILE A 176 4.09 1.69 0.39
N GLY A 177 3.80 0.41 0.58
CA GLY A 177 4.12 -0.27 1.82
C GLY A 177 5.61 -0.31 2.09
N SER A 178 5.97 -0.11 3.36
CA SER A 178 7.34 -0.23 3.87
C SER A 178 7.78 -1.67 4.02
#